data_AF-A0A8J3WQY8-F1
#
_entry.id   AF-A0A8J3WQY8-F1
#
_cell.length_a   1.000
_cell.length_b   1.000
_cell.length_c   1.000
_cell.angle_alpha   90.00
_cell.angle_beta   90.00
_cell.angle_gamma   90.00
#
_symmetry.space_group_name_H-M   'P 1'
#
loop_
_entity.id
_entity.type
_entity.pdbx_description
1 polymer ?
#
loop_
_entity_poly.entity_id
_entity_poly.type
_entity_poly.pdbx_seq_one_letter_code
_entity_poly.pdbx_strand_id
1 'polypeptide(L)'
;MTPCKHCGTPIEQRPGRGRPRSYCAQGDCQAAAKRERELRRATPGLEGTLARAEEFYERMEKGMASVIEPLARVLAEELSPAGVEAKLSAMQAEAHTRVAIARTEREQAFEQVRLAREATEHARRERDDMARQMEEANAERDTALADAETAREQALAALREASATERRARNAEAEARHRAEQAEAARDAAVRELAERVEATERSAAEQVRAARDQAAELVAAAERRAEEAHAQAEELRRDSVQALAERDKTVMDLALAQARTADLRQQIEALRAESARLLERAVSAELRAGGAQGLQ
;
A
#
# COMPACT_ATOMS: atom_id res chain seq x y z
N MET A 1 72.20 -89.01 23.88
CA MET A 1 72.01 -90.47 23.64
C MET A 1 73.19 -91.00 22.85
N THR A 2 73.62 -92.24 23.10
CA THR A 2 74.73 -92.87 22.36
C THR A 2 74.20 -94.14 21.70
N PRO A 3 74.48 -94.41 20.42
CA PRO A 3 74.02 -95.65 19.80
C PRO A 3 74.70 -96.87 20.42
N CYS A 4 73.95 -97.97 20.51
CA CYS A 4 74.48 -99.26 20.92
C CYS A 4 75.56 -99.72 19.93
N LYS A 5 76.71 -100.16 20.46
CA LYS A 5 77.83 -100.65 19.64
C LYS A 5 77.55 -101.94 18.86
N HIS A 6 76.41 -102.59 19.07
CA HIS A 6 76.06 -103.84 18.38
C HIS A 6 74.83 -103.70 17.47
N CYS A 7 73.71 -103.14 17.97
CA CYS A 7 72.46 -103.02 17.22
C CYS A 7 72.10 -101.59 16.78
N GLY A 8 72.93 -100.58 17.12
CA GLY A 8 72.67 -99.19 16.75
C GLY A 8 71.54 -98.48 17.51
N THR A 9 70.71 -99.20 18.28
CA THR A 9 69.60 -98.62 19.08
C THR A 9 70.10 -97.51 20.01
N PRO A 10 69.39 -96.36 20.11
CA PRO A 10 69.79 -95.27 21.00
C PRO A 10 69.75 -95.70 22.46
N ILE A 11 70.87 -95.49 23.18
CA ILE A 11 70.99 -95.77 24.61
C ILE A 11 70.91 -94.46 25.38
N GLU A 12 70.00 -94.42 26.35
CA GLU A 12 69.97 -93.39 27.39
C GLU A 12 71.13 -93.60 28.37
N GLN A 13 71.99 -92.58 28.47
CA GLN A 13 73.10 -92.59 29.41
C GLN A 13 72.59 -92.14 30.77
N ARG A 14 72.97 -92.85 31.84
CA ARG A 14 72.70 -92.39 33.21
C ARG A 14 73.59 -91.18 33.52
N PRO A 15 73.05 -90.04 33.99
CA PRO A 15 73.87 -88.94 34.48
C PRO A 15 74.53 -89.34 35.82
N GLY A 16 75.87 -89.35 35.88
CA GLY A 16 76.64 -89.69 37.09
C GLY A 16 78.08 -90.13 36.80
N ARG A 17 78.92 -90.28 37.85
CA ARG A 17 80.29 -90.82 37.72
C ARG A 17 80.22 -92.33 37.48
N GLY A 18 80.61 -92.78 36.29
CA GLY A 18 80.67 -94.19 35.91
C GLY A 18 81.01 -94.34 34.42
N ARG A 19 81.37 -95.56 34.00
CA ARG A 19 81.66 -95.85 32.59
C ARG A 19 80.37 -95.77 31.76
N PRO A 20 80.32 -94.99 30.66
CA PRO A 20 79.14 -94.91 29.80
C PRO A 20 78.69 -96.30 29.31
N ARG A 21 77.38 -96.50 29.22
CA ARG A 21 76.81 -97.73 28.68
C ARG A 21 77.08 -97.79 27.19
N SER A 22 77.73 -98.86 26.75
CA SER A 22 78.07 -99.09 25.34
C SER A 22 77.12 -100.04 24.61
N TYR A 23 76.26 -100.74 25.35
CA TYR A 23 75.30 -101.70 24.84
C TYR A 23 73.92 -101.45 25.46
N CYS A 24 72.85 -101.72 24.71
CA CYS A 24 71.48 -101.52 25.18
C CYS A 24 71.15 -102.50 26.33
N ALA A 25 70.33 -102.05 27.28
CA ALA A 25 69.94 -102.87 28.44
C ALA A 25 68.77 -103.81 28.12
N GLN A 26 67.97 -103.50 27.10
CA GLN A 26 66.78 -104.26 26.72
C GLN A 26 67.07 -105.48 25.82
N GLY A 27 68.33 -105.70 25.42
CA GLY A 27 68.68 -106.86 24.60
C GLY A 27 70.04 -107.44 24.94
N ASP A 28 70.28 -108.66 24.50
CA ASP A 28 71.51 -109.43 24.77
C ASP A 28 72.73 -108.92 23.99
N CYS A 29 72.75 -107.66 23.56
CA CYS A 29 73.78 -107.07 22.71
C CYS A 29 75.18 -107.12 23.34
N GLN A 30 75.29 -106.99 24.66
CA GLN A 30 76.57 -107.13 25.36
C GLN A 30 77.06 -108.59 25.35
N ALA A 31 76.14 -109.54 25.54
CA ALA A 31 76.43 -110.97 25.52
C ALA A 31 76.75 -111.44 24.08
N ALA A 32 76.02 -110.96 23.09
CA ALA A 32 76.28 -111.20 21.67
C ALA A 32 77.64 -110.66 21.24
N ALA A 33 77.96 -109.40 21.57
CA ALA A 33 79.28 -108.84 21.29
C ALA A 33 80.41 -109.56 22.06
N LYS A 34 80.12 -110.17 23.22
CA LYS A 34 81.08 -111.02 23.94
C LYS A 34 81.29 -112.35 23.21
N ARG A 35 80.21 -113.05 22.85
CA ARG A 35 80.26 -114.28 22.04
C ARG A 35 80.99 -114.07 20.72
N GLU A 36 80.73 -112.97 20.02
CA GLU A 36 81.41 -112.62 18.77
C GLU A 36 82.92 -112.44 18.97
N ARG A 37 83.34 -111.81 20.06
CA ARG A 37 84.77 -111.67 20.41
C ARG A 37 85.41 -113.00 20.82
N GLU A 38 84.67 -113.87 21.49
CA GLU A 38 85.13 -115.21 21.86
C GLU A 38 85.25 -116.10 20.62
N LEU A 39 84.29 -116.04 19.70
CA LEU A 39 84.32 -116.72 18.41
C LEU A 39 85.53 -116.27 17.56
N ARG A 40 85.78 -114.94 17.51
CA ARG A 40 86.98 -114.37 16.85
C ARG A 40 88.30 -114.87 17.43
N ARG A 41 88.33 -115.30 18.70
CA ARG A 41 89.53 -115.87 19.35
C ARG A 41 89.61 -117.38 19.22
N ALA A 42 88.46 -118.06 19.21
CA ALA A 42 88.37 -119.52 19.21
C ALA A 42 88.62 -120.16 17.84
N THR A 43 88.38 -119.43 16.74
CA THR A 43 88.46 -120.00 15.38
C THR A 43 89.31 -119.12 14.43
N PRO A 44 90.64 -119.11 14.57
CA PRO A 44 91.52 -118.44 13.61
C PRO A 44 91.63 -119.25 12.31
N GLY A 45 91.19 -118.70 11.16
CA GLY A 45 91.34 -119.34 9.84
C GLY A 45 90.17 -119.11 8.88
N LEU A 46 90.16 -119.84 7.75
CA LEU A 46 89.13 -119.81 6.70
C LEU A 46 87.73 -120.19 7.22
N GLU A 47 87.66 -121.16 8.12
CA GLU A 47 86.40 -121.60 8.75
C GLU A 47 85.77 -120.47 9.61
N GLY A 48 86.59 -119.72 10.35
CA GLY A 48 86.14 -118.55 11.11
C GLY A 48 85.81 -117.34 10.25
N THR A 49 86.33 -117.25 9.01
CA THR A 49 85.83 -116.27 8.02
C THR A 49 84.48 -116.68 7.43
N LEU A 50 84.25 -117.98 7.23
CA LEU A 50 83.00 -118.50 6.68
C LEU A 50 81.84 -118.33 7.68
N ALA A 51 82.05 -118.69 8.95
CA ALA A 51 81.06 -118.50 10.01
C ALA A 51 80.67 -117.02 10.22
N ARG A 52 81.62 -116.09 10.00
CA ARG A 52 81.33 -114.63 10.05
C ARG A 52 80.54 -114.14 8.86
N ALA A 53 80.82 -114.69 7.67
CA ALA A 53 80.04 -114.39 6.48
C ALA A 53 78.60 -114.88 6.67
N GLU A 54 78.40 -116.09 7.19
CA GLU A 54 77.09 -116.64 7.53
C GLU A 54 76.34 -115.78 8.56
N GLU A 55 76.99 -115.38 9.66
CA GLU A 55 76.36 -114.51 10.66
C GLU A 55 76.01 -113.11 10.08
N PHE A 56 76.82 -112.60 9.15
CA PHE A 56 76.51 -111.36 8.45
C PHE A 56 75.31 -111.53 7.50
N TYR A 57 75.24 -112.63 6.76
CA TYR A 57 74.10 -112.96 5.90
C TYR A 57 72.81 -113.10 6.71
N GLU A 58 72.81 -113.84 7.82
CA GLU A 58 71.64 -113.93 8.70
C GLU A 58 71.20 -112.57 9.24
N ARG A 59 72.16 -111.70 9.60
CA ARG A 59 71.87 -110.36 10.11
C ARG A 59 71.27 -109.48 9.01
N MET A 60 71.78 -109.59 7.79
CA MET A 60 71.27 -108.87 6.63
C MET A 60 69.86 -109.38 6.26
N GLU A 61 69.63 -110.69 6.30
CA GLU A 61 68.32 -111.31 6.07
C GLU A 61 67.30 -110.88 7.12
N LYS A 62 67.63 -110.96 8.41
CA LYS A 62 66.78 -110.49 9.51
C LYS A 62 66.52 -108.97 9.42
N GLY A 63 67.54 -108.19 9.05
CA GLY A 63 67.42 -106.75 8.83
C GLY A 63 66.50 -106.40 7.66
N MET A 64 66.67 -107.06 6.51
CA MET A 64 65.81 -106.88 5.34
C MET A 64 64.38 -107.34 5.62
N ALA A 65 64.18 -108.49 6.26
CA ALA A 65 62.87 -108.96 6.67
C ALA A 65 62.18 -107.95 7.60
N SER A 66 62.91 -107.36 8.56
CA SER A 66 62.34 -106.35 9.47
C SER A 66 61.91 -105.05 8.79
N VAL A 67 62.47 -104.73 7.62
CA VAL A 67 62.09 -103.55 6.82
C VAL A 67 61.00 -103.89 5.81
N ILE A 68 61.09 -105.06 5.17
CA ILE A 68 60.16 -105.50 4.13
C ILE A 68 58.83 -105.93 4.75
N GLU A 69 58.82 -106.58 5.91
CA GLU A 69 57.59 -107.12 6.50
C GLU A 69 56.58 -106.02 6.89
N PRO A 70 56.97 -104.89 7.53
CA PRO A 70 56.05 -103.77 7.73
C PRO A 70 55.53 -103.18 6.42
N LEU A 71 56.38 -103.05 5.39
CA LEU A 71 55.98 -102.55 4.08
C LEU A 71 55.01 -103.49 3.38
N ALA A 72 55.26 -104.80 3.44
CA ALA A 72 54.40 -105.84 2.90
C ALA A 72 53.05 -105.87 3.63
N ARG A 73 53.03 -105.63 4.95
CA ARG A 73 51.80 -105.53 5.74
C ARG A 73 50.96 -104.32 5.34
N VAL A 74 51.58 -103.13 5.23
CA VAL A 74 50.88 -101.92 4.77
C VAL A 74 50.38 -102.11 3.34
N LEU A 75 51.19 -102.68 2.44
CA LEU A 75 50.75 -102.96 1.07
C LEU A 75 49.61 -103.99 1.04
N ALA A 76 49.65 -105.02 1.88
CA ALA A 76 48.59 -106.01 1.97
C ALA A 76 47.29 -105.40 2.53
N GLU A 77 47.37 -104.49 3.51
CA GLU A 77 46.22 -103.76 4.04
C GLU A 77 45.62 -102.83 2.98
N GLU A 78 46.46 -102.03 2.32
CA GLU A 78 46.05 -101.01 1.35
C GLU A 78 45.62 -101.57 -0.02
N LEU A 79 46.13 -102.74 -0.41
CA LEU A 79 45.76 -103.46 -1.65
C LEU A 79 44.80 -104.63 -1.39
N SER A 80 44.42 -104.88 -0.12
CA SER A 80 43.33 -105.80 0.17
C SER A 80 42.02 -105.25 -0.43
N PRO A 81 41.06 -106.12 -0.82
CA PRO A 81 39.74 -105.68 -1.26
C PRO A 81 39.09 -104.70 -0.26
N ALA A 82 39.20 -104.98 1.05
CA ALA A 82 38.67 -104.12 2.10
C ALA A 82 39.35 -102.74 2.18
N GLY A 83 40.67 -102.66 2.03
CA GLY A 83 41.41 -101.39 2.02
C GLY A 83 41.09 -100.52 0.80
N VAL A 84 40.95 -101.15 -0.37
CA VAL A 84 40.53 -100.48 -1.61
C VAL A 84 39.08 -99.97 -1.48
N GLU A 85 38.16 -100.78 -0.98
CA GLU A 85 36.76 -100.37 -0.73
C GLU A 85 36.67 -99.22 0.27
N ALA A 86 37.48 -99.23 1.34
CA ALA A 86 37.55 -98.14 2.30
C ALA A 86 38.04 -96.83 1.66
N LYS A 87 39.08 -96.88 0.81
CA LYS A 87 39.56 -95.72 0.05
C LYS A 87 38.53 -95.20 -0.95
N LEU A 88 37.88 -96.10 -1.68
CA LEU A 88 36.83 -95.71 -2.61
C LEU A 88 35.65 -95.05 -1.88
N SER A 89 35.27 -95.59 -0.72
CA SER A 89 34.21 -95.02 0.12
C SER A 89 34.60 -93.65 0.66
N ALA A 90 35.85 -93.46 1.10
CA ALA A 90 36.37 -92.17 1.53
C ALA A 90 36.37 -91.14 0.37
N MET A 91 36.84 -91.53 -0.82
CA MET A 91 36.82 -90.67 -2.01
C MET A 91 35.40 -90.32 -2.45
N GLN A 92 34.47 -91.27 -2.39
CA GLN A 92 33.06 -91.04 -2.68
C GLN A 92 32.45 -90.07 -1.67
N ALA A 93 32.74 -90.25 -0.37
CA ALA A 93 32.28 -89.32 0.67
C ALA A 93 32.81 -87.90 0.44
N GLU A 94 34.11 -87.74 0.16
CA GLU A 94 34.68 -86.43 -0.19
C GLU A 94 34.03 -85.82 -1.44
N ALA A 95 33.80 -86.62 -2.48
CA ALA A 95 33.14 -86.16 -3.70
C ALA A 95 31.70 -85.70 -3.41
N HIS A 96 30.95 -86.45 -2.61
CA HIS A 96 29.60 -86.06 -2.17
C HIS A 96 29.63 -84.77 -1.36
N THR A 97 30.58 -84.60 -0.44
CA THR A 97 30.75 -83.35 0.31
C THR A 97 31.06 -82.18 -0.61
N ARG A 98 31.98 -82.33 -1.58
CA ARG A 98 32.30 -81.26 -2.54
C ARG A 98 31.10 -80.87 -3.39
N VAL A 99 30.31 -81.86 -3.85
CA VAL A 99 29.07 -81.59 -4.61
C VAL A 99 28.03 -80.89 -3.73
N ALA A 100 27.90 -81.28 -2.47
CA ALA A 100 26.99 -80.61 -1.54
C ALA A 100 27.39 -79.15 -1.33
N ILE A 101 28.68 -78.88 -1.09
CA ILE A 101 29.22 -77.50 -0.96
C ILE A 101 28.95 -76.70 -2.23
N ALA A 102 29.29 -77.24 -3.40
CA ALA A 102 29.06 -76.55 -4.67
C ALA A 102 27.57 -76.24 -4.92
N ARG A 103 26.65 -77.12 -4.50
CA ARG A 103 25.21 -76.85 -4.59
C ARG A 103 24.78 -75.73 -3.64
N THR A 104 25.27 -75.74 -2.40
CA THR A 104 24.97 -74.67 -1.43
C THR A 104 25.53 -73.32 -1.86
N GLU A 105 26.76 -73.28 -2.40
CA GLU A 105 27.36 -72.04 -2.94
C GLU A 105 26.59 -71.53 -4.15
N ARG A 106 26.13 -72.43 -5.03
CA ARG A 106 25.28 -72.06 -6.16
C ARG A 106 23.94 -71.46 -5.71
N GLU A 107 23.29 -72.07 -4.73
CA GLU A 107 22.03 -71.56 -4.15
C GLU A 107 22.22 -70.21 -3.49
N GLN A 108 23.31 -70.04 -2.72
CA GLN A 108 23.68 -68.74 -2.15
C GLN A 108 23.93 -67.70 -3.24
N ALA A 109 24.65 -68.04 -4.32
CA ALA A 109 24.89 -67.13 -5.43
C ALA A 109 23.59 -66.69 -6.12
N PHE A 110 22.64 -67.61 -6.34
CA PHE A 110 21.33 -67.26 -6.89
C PHE A 110 20.53 -66.34 -5.96
N GLU A 111 20.57 -66.61 -4.65
CA GLU A 111 19.91 -65.78 -3.66
C GLU A 111 20.50 -64.37 -3.60
N GLN A 112 21.83 -64.24 -3.66
CA GLN A 112 22.50 -62.93 -3.74
C GLN A 112 22.11 -62.16 -5.01
N VAL A 113 22.01 -62.84 -6.15
CA VAL A 113 21.55 -62.22 -7.41
C VAL A 113 20.08 -61.78 -7.29
N ARG A 114 19.23 -62.57 -6.64
CA ARG A 114 17.82 -62.22 -6.40
C ARG A 114 17.71 -60.95 -5.55
N LEU A 115 18.40 -60.91 -4.41
CA LEU A 115 18.43 -59.76 -3.51
C LEU A 115 19.00 -58.51 -4.20
N ALA A 116 20.07 -58.66 -4.99
CA ALA A 116 20.65 -57.55 -5.74
C ALA A 116 19.68 -56.98 -6.80
N ARG A 117 18.89 -57.84 -7.46
CA ARG A 117 17.86 -57.40 -8.40
C ARG A 117 16.73 -56.67 -7.69
N GLU A 118 16.24 -57.20 -6.57
CA GLU A 118 15.19 -56.57 -5.77
C GLU A 118 15.64 -55.20 -5.24
N ALA A 119 16.85 -55.09 -4.72
CA ALA A 119 17.44 -53.83 -4.28
C ALA A 119 17.55 -52.82 -5.44
N THR A 120 17.96 -53.27 -6.64
CA THR A 120 18.06 -52.41 -7.83
C THR A 120 16.69 -51.92 -8.29
N GLU A 121 15.68 -52.79 -8.29
CA GLU A 121 14.31 -52.42 -8.64
C GLU A 121 13.73 -51.43 -7.63
N HIS A 122 13.98 -51.64 -6.34
CA HIS A 122 13.56 -50.73 -5.29
C HIS A 122 14.20 -49.34 -5.47
N ALA A 123 15.53 -49.29 -5.65
CA ALA A 123 16.23 -48.03 -5.90
C ALA A 123 15.75 -47.31 -7.17
N ARG A 124 15.36 -48.05 -8.22
CA ARG A 124 14.74 -47.46 -9.42
C ARG A 124 13.39 -46.84 -9.12
N ARG A 125 12.53 -47.54 -8.37
CA ARG A 125 11.22 -47.01 -7.96
C ARG A 125 11.38 -45.74 -7.11
N GLU A 126 12.26 -45.76 -6.11
CA GLU A 126 12.54 -44.58 -5.29
C GLU A 126 13.04 -43.40 -6.13
N ARG A 127 13.96 -43.63 -7.08
CA ARG A 127 14.42 -42.59 -8.00
C ARG A 127 13.28 -42.04 -8.85
N ASP A 128 12.44 -42.89 -9.40
CA ASP A 128 11.33 -42.47 -10.26
C ASP A 128 10.26 -41.72 -9.45
N ASP A 129 10.04 -42.10 -8.20
CA ASP A 129 9.16 -41.40 -7.25
C ASP A 129 9.72 -40.01 -6.92
N MET A 130 11.02 -39.91 -6.62
CA MET A 130 11.70 -38.64 -6.39
C MET A 130 11.69 -37.74 -7.63
N ALA A 131 11.85 -38.30 -8.82
CA ALA A 131 11.76 -37.55 -10.06
C ALA A 131 10.36 -36.95 -10.25
N ARG A 132 9.29 -37.71 -9.99
CA ARG A 132 7.91 -37.21 -10.05
C ARG A 132 7.65 -36.11 -9.01
N GLN A 133 8.10 -36.29 -7.77
CA GLN A 133 7.96 -35.26 -6.74
C GLN A 133 8.70 -33.96 -7.12
N MET A 134 9.88 -34.07 -7.73
CA MET A 134 10.62 -32.91 -8.23
C MET A 134 9.92 -32.21 -9.39
N GLU A 135 9.31 -32.97 -10.31
CA GLU A 135 8.49 -32.41 -11.40
C GLU A 135 7.26 -31.68 -10.86
N GLU A 136 6.53 -32.30 -9.93
CA GLU A 136 5.38 -31.70 -9.24
C GLU A 136 5.78 -30.41 -8.50
N ALA A 137 6.86 -30.45 -7.72
CA ALA A 137 7.34 -29.27 -6.99
C ALA A 137 7.78 -28.13 -7.93
N ASN A 138 8.38 -28.45 -9.09
CA ASN A 138 8.71 -27.43 -10.09
C ASN A 138 7.44 -26.86 -10.75
N ALA A 139 6.45 -27.69 -11.07
CA ALA A 139 5.18 -27.23 -11.63
C ALA A 139 4.41 -26.33 -10.66
N GLU A 140 4.38 -26.69 -9.36
CA GLU A 140 3.81 -25.85 -8.30
C GLU A 140 4.54 -24.51 -8.18
N ARG A 141 5.89 -24.53 -8.19
CA ARG A 141 6.70 -23.31 -8.17
C ARG A 141 6.39 -22.41 -9.37
N ASP A 142 6.34 -22.98 -10.57
CA ASP A 142 6.11 -22.21 -11.79
C ASP A 142 4.70 -21.61 -11.81
N THR A 143 3.70 -22.34 -11.30
CA THR A 143 2.33 -21.83 -11.09
C THR A 143 2.32 -20.68 -10.09
N ALA A 144 2.98 -20.84 -8.94
CA ALA A 144 3.07 -19.79 -7.92
C ALA A 144 3.78 -18.52 -8.41
N LEU A 145 4.80 -18.66 -9.28
CA LEU A 145 5.46 -17.53 -9.92
C LEU A 145 4.52 -16.80 -10.90
N ALA A 146 3.78 -17.53 -11.73
CA ALA A 146 2.81 -16.95 -12.65
C ALA A 146 1.68 -16.21 -11.91
N ASP A 147 1.19 -16.78 -10.81
CA ASP A 147 0.19 -16.13 -9.95
C ASP A 147 0.74 -14.85 -9.31
N ALA A 148 1.99 -14.88 -8.83
CA ALA A 148 2.65 -13.71 -8.25
C ALA A 148 2.88 -12.59 -9.28
N GLU A 149 3.24 -12.94 -10.52
CA GLU A 149 3.35 -11.99 -11.63
C GLU A 149 2.00 -11.36 -11.96
N THR A 150 0.96 -12.18 -12.09
CA THR A 150 -0.41 -11.71 -12.34
C THR A 150 -0.89 -10.76 -11.23
N ALA A 151 -0.67 -11.13 -9.97
CA ALA A 151 -1.03 -10.29 -8.82
C ALA A 151 -0.26 -8.95 -8.82
N ARG A 152 1.02 -8.97 -9.20
CA ARG A 152 1.83 -7.76 -9.35
C ARG A 152 1.30 -6.86 -10.47
N GLU A 153 0.94 -7.41 -11.61
CA GLU A 153 0.36 -6.65 -12.73
C GLU A 153 -0.97 -6.00 -12.34
N GLN A 154 -1.85 -6.75 -11.66
CA GLN A 154 -3.11 -6.23 -11.14
C GLN A 154 -2.90 -5.10 -10.12
N ALA A 155 -1.95 -5.25 -9.21
CA ALA A 155 -1.61 -4.20 -8.24
C ALA A 155 -1.09 -2.92 -8.92
N LEU A 156 -0.24 -3.06 -9.95
CA LEU A 156 0.24 -1.92 -10.73
C LEU A 156 -0.88 -1.26 -11.54
N ALA A 157 -1.80 -2.04 -12.10
CA ALA A 157 -2.97 -1.51 -12.81
C ALA A 157 -3.88 -0.72 -11.86
N ALA A 158 -4.18 -1.27 -10.68
CA ALA A 158 -4.96 -0.61 -9.64
C ALA A 158 -4.31 0.70 -9.17
N LEU A 159 -2.98 0.71 -8.99
CA LEU A 159 -2.25 1.93 -8.62
C LEU A 159 -2.33 3.01 -9.71
N ARG A 160 -2.21 2.61 -10.98
CA ARG A 160 -2.35 3.55 -12.12
C ARG A 160 -3.75 4.13 -12.18
N GLU A 161 -4.77 3.30 -12.01
CA GLU A 161 -6.17 3.73 -11.98
C GLU A 161 -6.45 4.68 -10.81
N ALA A 162 -6.00 4.33 -9.59
CA ALA A 162 -6.10 5.20 -8.42
C ALA A 162 -5.44 6.56 -8.66
N SER A 163 -4.22 6.58 -9.23
CA SER A 163 -3.52 7.83 -9.56
C SER A 163 -4.26 8.66 -10.62
N ALA A 164 -4.90 8.01 -11.60
CA ALA A 164 -5.67 8.70 -12.63
C ALA A 164 -6.94 9.31 -12.05
N THR A 165 -7.63 8.58 -11.17
CA THR A 165 -8.81 9.06 -10.45
C THR A 165 -8.46 10.22 -9.52
N GLU A 166 -7.34 10.15 -8.79
CA GLU A 166 -6.86 11.25 -7.94
C GLU A 166 -6.56 12.51 -8.77
N ARG A 167 -5.86 12.38 -9.91
CA ARG A 167 -5.63 13.52 -10.82
C ARG A 167 -6.92 14.14 -11.32
N ARG A 168 -7.91 13.32 -11.72
CA ARG A 168 -9.23 13.80 -12.16
C ARG A 168 -9.95 14.54 -11.03
N ALA A 169 -9.94 14.01 -9.81
CA ALA A 169 -10.55 14.65 -8.65
C ALA A 169 -9.91 16.01 -8.35
N ARG A 170 -8.56 16.09 -8.34
CA ARG A 170 -7.84 17.36 -8.13
C ARG A 170 -8.13 18.38 -9.22
N ASN A 171 -8.19 17.97 -10.48
CA ASN A 171 -8.52 18.88 -11.58
C ASN A 171 -9.96 19.40 -11.46
N ALA A 172 -10.92 18.53 -11.11
CA ALA A 172 -12.30 18.92 -10.91
C ALA A 172 -12.45 19.89 -9.71
N GLU A 173 -11.72 19.66 -8.62
CA GLU A 173 -11.67 20.57 -7.47
C GLU A 173 -11.10 21.94 -7.87
N ALA A 174 -9.97 21.96 -8.59
CA ALA A 174 -9.35 23.20 -9.07
C ALA A 174 -10.29 23.99 -9.99
N GLU A 175 -10.99 23.31 -10.91
CA GLU A 175 -11.96 23.94 -11.81
C GLU A 175 -13.19 24.46 -11.04
N ALA A 176 -13.69 23.72 -10.06
CA ALA A 176 -14.77 24.15 -9.19
C ALA A 176 -14.38 25.40 -8.39
N ARG A 177 -13.17 25.43 -7.83
CA ARG A 177 -12.62 26.58 -7.12
C ARG A 177 -12.51 27.80 -8.02
N HIS A 178 -11.97 27.62 -9.22
CA HIS A 178 -11.85 28.70 -10.18
C HIS A 178 -13.22 29.28 -10.58
N ARG A 179 -14.22 28.42 -10.80
CA ARG A 179 -15.60 28.87 -11.06
C ARG A 179 -16.21 29.62 -9.89
N ALA A 180 -15.94 29.19 -8.65
CA ALA A 180 -16.40 29.90 -7.46
C ALA A 180 -15.76 31.29 -7.35
N GLU A 181 -14.44 31.40 -7.55
CA GLU A 181 -13.72 32.68 -7.55
C GLU A 181 -14.24 33.64 -8.64
N GLN A 182 -14.52 33.13 -9.84
CA GLN A 182 -15.12 33.93 -10.91
C GLN A 182 -16.54 34.41 -10.55
N ALA A 183 -17.35 33.54 -9.96
CA ALA A 183 -18.71 33.90 -9.53
C ALA A 183 -18.69 34.95 -8.40
N GLU A 184 -17.76 34.83 -7.45
CA GLU A 184 -17.55 35.83 -6.40
C GLU A 184 -17.09 37.18 -6.98
N ALA A 185 -16.13 37.17 -7.90
CA ALA A 185 -15.68 38.39 -8.57
C ALA A 185 -16.79 39.07 -9.37
N ALA A 186 -17.61 38.28 -10.08
CA ALA A 186 -18.77 38.78 -10.82
C ALA A 186 -19.84 39.38 -9.89
N ARG A 187 -20.12 38.72 -8.75
CA ARG A 187 -21.01 39.25 -7.71
C ARG A 187 -20.48 40.59 -7.20
N ASP A 188 -19.20 40.66 -6.84
CA ASP A 188 -18.60 41.87 -6.29
C ASP A 188 -18.59 43.02 -7.30
N ALA A 189 -18.38 42.73 -8.58
CA ALA A 189 -18.52 43.71 -9.66
C ALA A 189 -19.97 44.22 -9.78
N ALA A 190 -20.96 43.33 -9.76
CA ALA A 190 -22.37 43.70 -9.83
C ALA A 190 -22.81 44.52 -8.61
N VAL A 191 -22.32 44.20 -7.41
CA VAL A 191 -22.59 44.97 -6.18
C VAL A 191 -22.00 46.37 -6.29
N ARG A 192 -20.76 46.51 -6.79
CA ARG A 192 -20.14 47.83 -7.02
C ARG A 192 -20.91 48.65 -8.05
N GLU A 193 -21.27 48.06 -9.19
CA GLU A 193 -22.07 48.74 -10.22
C GLU A 193 -23.43 49.20 -9.66
N LEU A 194 -24.10 48.36 -8.87
CA LEU A 194 -25.36 48.73 -8.24
C LEU A 194 -25.17 49.88 -7.25
N ALA A 195 -24.12 49.85 -6.42
CA ALA A 195 -23.81 50.92 -5.49
C ALA A 195 -23.54 52.25 -6.22
N GLU A 196 -22.73 52.23 -7.28
CA GLU A 196 -22.45 53.42 -8.11
C GLU A 196 -23.74 53.98 -8.76
N ARG A 197 -24.63 53.11 -9.24
CA ARG A 197 -25.93 53.53 -9.78
C ARG A 197 -26.82 54.15 -8.72
N VAL A 198 -26.88 53.57 -7.53
CA VAL A 198 -27.64 54.12 -6.39
C VAL A 198 -27.10 55.49 -6.03
N GLU A 199 -25.78 55.63 -5.83
CA GLU A 199 -25.15 56.92 -5.54
C GLU A 199 -25.38 57.97 -6.63
N ALA A 200 -25.37 57.57 -7.91
CA ALA A 200 -25.68 58.47 -9.02
C ALA A 200 -27.16 58.91 -9.00
N THR A 201 -28.09 57.99 -8.72
CA THR A 201 -29.52 58.32 -8.59
C THR A 201 -29.79 59.21 -7.37
N GLU A 202 -29.13 58.97 -6.25
CA GLU A 202 -29.23 59.79 -5.05
C GLU A 202 -28.68 61.20 -5.29
N ARG A 203 -27.53 61.32 -5.98
CA ARG A 203 -26.99 62.63 -6.39
C ARG A 203 -27.95 63.39 -7.30
N SER A 204 -28.47 62.73 -8.34
CA SER A 204 -29.43 63.36 -9.25
C SER A 204 -30.73 63.75 -8.54
N ALA A 205 -31.25 62.92 -7.65
CA ALA A 205 -32.41 63.24 -6.83
C ALA A 205 -32.12 64.43 -5.89
N ALA A 206 -30.95 64.48 -5.25
CA ALA A 206 -30.55 65.61 -4.41
C ALA A 206 -30.41 66.91 -5.20
N GLU A 207 -29.86 66.86 -6.41
CA GLU A 207 -29.79 68.00 -7.34
C GLU A 207 -31.18 68.46 -7.77
N GLN A 208 -32.09 67.55 -8.12
CA GLN A 208 -33.48 67.87 -8.46
C GLN A 208 -34.21 68.51 -7.28
N VAL A 209 -34.04 68.00 -6.06
CA VAL A 209 -34.63 68.60 -4.85
C VAL A 209 -34.06 69.99 -4.58
N ARG A 210 -32.76 70.20 -4.78
CA ARG A 210 -32.14 71.53 -4.68
C ARG A 210 -32.71 72.49 -5.73
N ALA A 211 -32.75 72.07 -7.00
CA ALA A 211 -33.32 72.89 -8.08
C ALA A 211 -34.81 73.23 -7.84
N ALA A 212 -35.60 72.26 -7.37
CA ALA A 212 -37.00 72.49 -7.00
C ALA A 212 -37.14 73.48 -5.82
N ARG A 213 -36.24 73.39 -4.83
CA ARG A 213 -36.20 74.35 -3.71
C ARG A 213 -35.83 75.76 -4.19
N ASP A 214 -34.85 75.88 -5.06
CA ASP A 214 -34.42 77.18 -5.61
C ASP A 214 -35.54 77.81 -6.44
N GLN A 215 -36.20 77.03 -7.31
CA GLN A 215 -37.39 77.47 -8.04
C GLN A 215 -38.54 77.88 -7.12
N ALA A 216 -38.80 77.11 -6.06
CA ALA A 216 -39.81 77.47 -5.07
C ALA A 216 -39.46 78.78 -4.35
N ALA A 217 -38.19 79.00 -4.00
CA ALA A 217 -37.72 80.24 -3.40
C ALA A 217 -37.86 81.44 -4.36
N GLU A 218 -37.56 81.27 -5.64
CA GLU A 218 -37.77 82.29 -6.67
C GLU A 218 -39.26 82.64 -6.84
N LEU A 219 -40.14 81.63 -6.87
CA LEU A 219 -41.59 81.82 -6.95
C LEU A 219 -42.13 82.54 -5.73
N VAL A 220 -41.67 82.19 -4.52
CA VAL A 220 -42.03 82.88 -3.27
C VAL A 220 -41.56 84.33 -3.33
N ALA A 221 -40.30 84.60 -3.67
CA ALA A 221 -39.78 85.95 -3.77
C ALA A 221 -40.51 86.79 -4.85
N ALA A 222 -40.92 86.17 -5.97
CA ALA A 222 -41.73 86.82 -6.98
C ALA A 222 -43.16 87.12 -6.49
N ALA A 223 -43.76 86.20 -5.72
CA ALA A 223 -45.06 86.40 -5.10
C ALA A 223 -45.01 87.50 -4.04
N GLU A 224 -43.96 87.56 -3.23
CA GLU A 224 -43.71 88.63 -2.26
C GLU A 224 -43.59 89.99 -2.97
N ARG A 225 -42.79 90.11 -4.02
CA ARG A 225 -42.71 91.34 -4.83
C ARG A 225 -44.06 91.77 -5.40
N ARG A 226 -44.82 90.83 -5.98
CA ARG A 226 -46.18 91.13 -6.47
C ARG A 226 -47.13 91.56 -5.36
N ALA A 227 -47.01 90.96 -4.17
CA ALA A 227 -47.80 91.34 -3.01
C ALA A 227 -47.43 92.73 -2.50
N GLU A 228 -46.14 93.08 -2.47
CA GLU A 228 -45.65 94.42 -2.15
C GLU A 228 -46.12 95.47 -3.17
N GLU A 229 -46.01 95.16 -4.46
CA GLU A 229 -46.52 96.01 -5.56
C GLU A 229 -48.04 96.21 -5.44
N ALA A 230 -48.80 95.13 -5.21
CA ALA A 230 -50.25 95.21 -5.00
C ALA A 230 -50.60 96.00 -3.74
N HIS A 231 -49.83 95.88 -2.67
CA HIS A 231 -50.00 96.70 -1.46
C HIS A 231 -49.71 98.18 -1.74
N ALA A 232 -48.64 98.49 -2.48
CA ALA A 232 -48.31 99.86 -2.87
C ALA A 232 -49.41 100.47 -3.76
N GLN A 233 -49.92 99.73 -4.74
CA GLN A 233 -51.05 100.14 -5.58
C GLN A 233 -52.33 100.34 -4.76
N ALA A 234 -52.62 99.46 -3.80
CA ALA A 234 -53.78 99.61 -2.92
C ALA A 234 -53.68 100.86 -2.04
N GLU A 235 -52.47 101.19 -1.54
CA GLU A 235 -52.21 102.42 -0.81
C GLU A 235 -52.32 103.67 -1.69
N GLU A 236 -51.86 103.61 -2.94
CA GLU A 236 -52.02 104.68 -3.93
C GLU A 236 -53.50 104.91 -4.26
N LEU A 237 -54.25 103.85 -4.57
CA LEU A 237 -55.71 103.92 -4.79
C LEU A 237 -56.47 104.45 -3.57
N ARG A 238 -56.00 104.14 -2.34
CA ARG A 238 -56.53 104.74 -1.12
C ARG A 238 -56.27 106.24 -1.05
N ARG A 239 -55.04 106.68 -1.34
CA ARG A 239 -54.70 108.11 -1.39
C ARG A 239 -55.52 108.84 -2.44
N ASP A 240 -55.64 108.28 -3.63
CA ASP A 240 -56.46 108.82 -4.71
C ASP A 240 -57.94 108.88 -4.32
N SER A 241 -58.45 107.85 -3.64
CA SER A 241 -59.83 107.86 -3.12
C SER A 241 -60.04 108.93 -2.05
N VAL A 242 -59.09 109.11 -1.12
CA VAL A 242 -59.13 110.18 -0.11
C VAL A 242 -59.06 111.54 -0.77
N GLN A 243 -58.21 111.71 -1.79
CA GLN A 243 -58.08 112.95 -2.55
C GLN A 243 -59.35 113.24 -3.35
N ALA A 244 -59.92 112.26 -4.03
CA ALA A 244 -61.18 112.38 -4.77
C ALA A 244 -62.35 112.72 -3.83
N LEU A 245 -62.37 112.16 -2.61
CA LEU A 245 -63.35 112.54 -1.59
C LEU A 245 -63.14 113.98 -1.11
N ALA A 246 -61.91 114.42 -0.90
CA ALA A 246 -61.59 115.80 -0.54
C ALA A 246 -61.96 116.79 -1.67
N GLU A 247 -61.69 116.44 -2.93
CA GLU A 247 -62.11 117.21 -4.10
C GLU A 247 -63.63 117.25 -4.23
N ARG A 248 -64.33 116.13 -4.03
CA ARG A 248 -65.79 116.08 -3.98
C ARG A 248 -66.32 117.00 -2.88
N ASP A 249 -65.80 116.88 -1.66
CA ASP A 249 -66.25 117.69 -0.53
C ASP A 249 -65.98 119.19 -0.77
N LYS A 250 -64.88 119.54 -1.42
CA LYS A 250 -64.61 120.90 -1.92
C LYS A 250 -65.65 121.35 -2.94
N THR A 251 -65.98 120.53 -3.95
CA THR A 251 -67.01 120.88 -4.94
C THR A 251 -68.41 121.00 -4.33
N VAL A 252 -68.73 120.19 -3.31
CA VAL A 252 -69.98 120.31 -2.55
C VAL A 252 -70.00 121.62 -1.77
N MET A 253 -68.88 122.01 -1.15
CA MET A 253 -68.75 123.27 -0.45
C MET A 253 -68.87 124.47 -1.40
N ASP A 254 -68.23 124.42 -2.56
CA ASP A 254 -68.31 125.45 -3.60
C ASP A 254 -69.74 125.57 -4.16
N LEU A 255 -70.42 124.43 -4.36
CA LEU A 255 -71.83 124.40 -4.76
C LEU A 255 -72.73 124.99 -3.66
N ALA A 256 -72.49 124.66 -2.40
CA ALA A 256 -73.23 125.25 -1.27
C ALA A 256 -73.02 126.77 -1.18
N LEU A 257 -71.79 127.25 -1.42
CA LEU A 257 -71.47 128.67 -1.52
C LEU A 257 -72.16 129.35 -2.70
N ALA A 258 -72.22 128.70 -3.87
CA ALA A 258 -72.93 129.21 -5.03
C ALA A 258 -74.45 129.26 -4.78
N GLN A 259 -75.01 128.22 -4.15
CA GLN A 259 -76.41 128.17 -3.75
C GLN A 259 -76.75 129.29 -2.75
N ALA A 260 -75.89 129.52 -1.75
CA ALA A 260 -76.04 130.63 -0.80
C ALA A 260 -76.02 131.99 -1.52
N ARG A 261 -75.11 132.21 -2.48
CA ARG A 261 -75.10 133.44 -3.29
C ARG A 261 -76.36 133.60 -4.13
N THR A 262 -76.89 132.52 -4.71
CA THR A 262 -78.16 132.60 -5.45
C THR A 262 -79.37 132.83 -4.56
N ALA A 263 -79.37 132.32 -3.32
CA ALA A 263 -80.40 132.60 -2.34
C ALA A 263 -80.38 134.07 -1.90
N ASP A 264 -79.18 134.61 -1.65
CA ASP A 264 -78.98 136.02 -1.30
C ASP A 264 -79.42 136.95 -2.45
N LEU A 265 -79.04 136.63 -3.70
CA LEU A 265 -79.51 137.38 -4.88
C LEU A 265 -81.04 137.31 -5.07
N ARG A 266 -81.68 136.17 -4.76
CA ARG A 266 -83.16 136.08 -4.76
C ARG A 266 -83.77 136.98 -3.69
N GLN A 267 -83.19 137.00 -2.49
CA GLN A 267 -83.63 137.85 -1.39
C GLN A 267 -83.49 139.35 -1.75
N GLN A 268 -82.40 139.74 -2.41
CA GLN A 268 -82.21 141.10 -2.92
C GLN A 268 -83.24 141.47 -4.00
N ILE A 269 -83.58 140.55 -4.90
CA ILE A 269 -84.65 140.76 -5.91
C ILE A 269 -86.02 140.91 -5.25
N GLU A 270 -86.33 140.10 -4.24
CA GLU A 270 -87.58 140.23 -3.48
C GLU A 270 -87.66 141.53 -2.69
N ALA A 271 -86.55 141.97 -2.08
CA ALA A 271 -86.46 143.26 -1.40
C ALA A 271 -86.70 144.42 -2.38
N LEU A 272 -86.07 144.39 -3.57
CA LEU A 272 -86.27 145.39 -4.62
C LEU A 272 -87.71 145.38 -5.17
N ARG A 273 -88.33 144.21 -5.29
CA ARG A 273 -89.75 144.09 -5.67
C ARG A 273 -90.67 144.68 -4.61
N ALA A 274 -90.43 144.40 -3.33
CA ALA A 274 -91.18 144.99 -2.23
C ALA A 274 -91.01 146.52 -2.15
N GLU A 275 -89.80 147.01 -2.47
CA GLU A 275 -89.51 148.45 -2.52
C GLU A 275 -90.19 149.12 -3.72
N SER A 276 -90.22 148.47 -4.89
CA SER A 276 -90.97 148.94 -6.07
C SER A 276 -92.49 148.97 -5.82
N ALA A 277 -93.02 147.97 -5.11
CA ALA A 277 -94.43 147.93 -4.72
C ALA A 277 -94.78 149.10 -3.79
N ARG A 278 -93.92 149.40 -2.80
CA ARG A 278 -94.10 150.57 -1.91
C ARG A 278 -94.00 151.91 -2.64
N LEU A 279 -93.19 152.00 -3.69
CA LEU A 279 -93.09 153.21 -4.52
C LEU A 279 -94.33 153.40 -5.41
N LEU A 280 -94.89 152.31 -5.96
CA LEU A 280 -96.15 152.34 -6.71
C LEU A 280 -97.34 152.72 -5.81
N GLU A 281 -97.38 152.21 -4.58
CA GLU A 281 -98.44 152.53 -3.61
C GLU A 281 -98.42 154.01 -3.17
N ARG A 282 -97.22 154.62 -3.07
CA ARG A 282 -97.04 156.06 -2.82
C ARG A 282 -97.45 156.93 -4.01
N ALA A 283 -97.22 156.48 -5.25
CA ALA A 283 -97.61 157.19 -6.46
C ALA A 283 -99.15 157.21 -6.63
N VAL A 284 -99.83 156.07 -6.41
CA VAL A 284 -101.30 155.96 -6.49
C VAL A 284 -101.99 156.80 -5.41
N SER A 285 -101.40 156.88 -4.22
CA SER A 285 -101.91 157.71 -3.11
C SER A 285 -101.78 159.22 -3.35
N ALA A 286 -100.86 159.64 -4.23
CA ALA A 286 -100.66 161.04 -4.60
C ALA A 286 -101.64 161.48 -5.70
N GLU A 287 -101.98 160.61 -6.66
CA GLU A 287 -102.95 160.93 -7.71
C GLU A 287 -104.39 161.07 -7.20
N LEU A 288 -104.78 160.28 -6.18
CA LEU A 288 -106.14 160.35 -5.61
C LEU A 288 -106.42 161.62 -4.77
N ARG A 289 -105.41 162.42 -4.43
CA ARG A 289 -105.60 163.72 -3.74
C ARG A 289 -105.67 164.94 -4.68
N ALA A 290 -105.39 164.78 -5.97
CA ALA A 290 -105.30 165.89 -6.92
C ALA A 290 -106.56 166.12 -7.79
N GLY A 291 -107.55 165.20 -7.78
CA GLY A 291 -108.71 165.25 -8.69
C GLY A 291 -110.05 165.79 -8.15
N GLY A 292 -110.14 166.19 -6.88
CA GLY A 292 -111.44 166.38 -6.18
C GLY A 292 -111.99 167.80 -6.04
N ALA A 293 -111.36 168.83 -6.62
CA ALA A 293 -111.76 170.23 -6.40
C ALA A 293 -111.83 171.05 -7.69
N GLN A 294 -112.95 170.96 -8.44
CA GLN A 294 -113.49 171.97 -9.36
C GLN A 294 -114.84 171.52 -9.96
N GLY A 295 -115.90 172.31 -9.79
CA GLY A 295 -117.11 172.24 -10.64
C GLY A 295 -118.48 172.35 -9.95
N LEU A 296 -118.81 173.53 -9.40
CA LEU A 296 -120.17 174.02 -9.15
C LEU A 296 -120.52 175.03 -10.26
N GLN A 297 -121.52 174.72 -11.10
CA GLN A 297 -122.50 175.63 -11.71
C GLN A 297 -123.53 174.83 -12.50
#